data_AF-A0A380TLV7-F1
#
_entry.id   AF-A0A380TLV7-F1
#
_cell.length_a   1.000
_cell.length_b   1.000
_cell.length_c   1.000
_cell.angle_alpha   90.00
_cell.angle_beta   90.00
_cell.angle_gamma   90.00
#
_symmetry.space_group_name_H-M   'P 1'
#
loop_
_entity.id
_entity.type
_entity.pdbx_description
1 polymer ?
#
loop_
_entity_poly.entity_id
_entity_poly.type
_entity_poly.pdbx_seq_one_letter_code
_entity_poly.pdbx_strand_id
1 'polypeptide(L)'
;MASAFPLPLRIELKASVSISTRSRINLIKGTFQNRARTTLILARLDFGGSPHRNPDGTEIGCPHLHLFREGYNDRWAIPIPTDRFPSIDDHFRLLQDFMRYCNVTRPPHFNQGLFT
;
A
#
# COMPACT_ATOMS: atom_id res chain seq x y z
N MET A 1 -16.15 9.80 -32.27
CA MET A 1 -16.04 10.97 -31.37
C MET A 1 -16.28 10.46 -29.95
N ALA A 2 -15.22 10.40 -29.14
CA ALA A 2 -15.28 9.83 -27.80
C ALA A 2 -15.89 10.84 -26.82
N SER A 3 -17.00 10.46 -26.16
CA SER A 3 -17.60 11.27 -25.11
C SER A 3 -16.80 11.12 -23.82
N ALA A 4 -16.24 12.22 -23.34
CA ALA A 4 -15.68 12.30 -22.00
C ALA A 4 -16.83 12.37 -20.98
N PHE A 5 -16.98 11.34 -20.15
CA PHE A 5 -17.79 11.42 -18.93
C PHE A 5 -16.97 12.09 -17.83
N PRO A 6 -17.42 13.21 -17.24
CA PRO A 6 -16.75 13.78 -16.08
C PRO A 6 -17.28 13.09 -14.83
N LEU A 7 -16.44 12.34 -14.12
CA LEU A 7 -16.78 11.90 -12.76
C LEU A 7 -16.13 12.85 -11.75
N PRO A 8 -16.92 13.59 -10.94
CA PRO A 8 -16.39 14.31 -9.80
C PRO A 8 -16.27 13.31 -8.65
N LEU A 9 -15.28 12.42 -8.71
CA LEU A 9 -14.96 11.56 -7.58
C LEU A 9 -13.98 12.30 -6.67
N ARG A 10 -14.53 13.12 -5.78
CA ARG A 10 -13.83 13.46 -4.53
C ARG A 10 -13.79 12.17 -3.71
N ILE A 11 -12.83 11.30 -4.02
CA ILE A 11 -12.53 10.12 -3.22
C ILE A 11 -11.96 10.66 -1.91
N GLU A 12 -12.74 10.58 -0.83
CA GLU A 12 -12.14 10.61 0.49
C GLU A 12 -11.19 9.42 0.59
N LEU A 13 -9.92 9.70 0.36
CA LEU A 13 -8.81 8.77 0.52
C LEU A 13 -8.66 8.51 2.02
N LYS A 14 -9.25 7.41 2.50
CA LYS A 14 -8.91 6.86 3.80
C LYS A 14 -7.68 5.98 3.62
N ALA A 15 -6.50 6.57 3.85
CA ALA A 15 -5.29 5.79 4.04
C ALA A 15 -5.38 5.10 5.40
N SER A 16 -5.40 3.76 5.41
CA SER A 16 -5.39 2.96 6.64
C SER A 16 -4.08 2.17 6.69
N VAL A 17 -3.24 2.50 7.66
CA VAL A 17 -2.03 1.73 7.97
C VAL A 17 -2.44 0.66 8.99
N SER A 18 -2.36 -0.62 8.60
CA SER A 18 -2.76 -1.74 9.46
C SER A 18 -1.56 -2.62 9.75
N ILE A 19 -1.10 -2.61 11.01
CA ILE A 19 -0.09 -3.53 11.51
C ILE A 19 -0.82 -4.46 12.49
N SER A 20 -1.19 -5.69 12.10
CA SER A 20 -1.98 -6.56 13.00
C SER A 20 -1.60 -8.04 12.98
N THR A 21 -1.37 -8.60 14.18
CA THR A 21 -2.12 -9.76 14.69
C THR A 21 -2.66 -9.42 16.08
N ARG A 22 -3.78 -10.03 16.50
CA ARG A 22 -4.60 -9.68 17.69
C ARG A 22 -3.87 -9.77 19.05
N SER A 23 -2.61 -10.18 19.10
CA SER A 23 -1.84 -10.41 20.34
C SER A 23 -0.34 -10.10 20.25
N ARG A 24 0.23 -9.89 19.05
CA ARG A 24 1.66 -9.62 18.85
C ARG A 24 1.87 -8.57 17.76
N ILE A 25 2.59 -7.50 18.12
CA ILE A 25 3.07 -6.49 17.18
C ILE A 25 4.42 -6.99 16.66
N ASN A 26 4.50 -7.25 15.35
CA ASN A 26 5.76 -7.55 14.69
C ASN A 26 6.27 -6.27 14.03
N LEU A 27 7.38 -5.72 14.55
CA LEU A 27 7.95 -4.47 14.03
C LEU A 27 8.66 -4.65 12.69
N ILE A 28 8.95 -5.90 12.27
CA ILE A 28 9.64 -6.23 11.02
C ILE A 28 8.69 -6.67 9.89
N LYS A 29 7.38 -6.79 10.16
CA LYS A 29 6.38 -7.26 9.18
C LYS A 29 5.11 -6.43 9.26
N GLY A 30 4.61 -5.99 8.12
CA GLY A 30 3.38 -5.22 8.07
C GLY A 30 2.81 -5.03 6.67
N THR A 31 1.67 -4.33 6.65
CA THR A 31 0.91 -4.02 5.45
C THR A 31 0.43 -2.58 5.47
N PHE A 32 0.68 -1.82 4.41
CA PHE A 32 0.12 -0.49 4.20
C PHE A 32 -0.96 -0.54 3.13
N GLN A 33 -2.08 0.17 3.33
CA GLN A 33 -3.21 0.12 2.41
C GLN A 33 -3.77 1.51 2.14
N ASN A 34 -3.93 1.81 0.85
CA ASN A 34 -4.76 2.90 0.37
C ASN A 34 -6.06 2.30 -0.17
N ARG A 35 -7.18 2.72 0.41
CA ARG A 35 -8.51 2.18 0.10
C ARG A 35 -9.44 3.28 -0.38
N ALA A 36 -10.21 2.97 -1.41
CA ALA A 36 -11.41 3.71 -1.74
C ALA A 36 -12.59 3.16 -0.93
N ARG A 37 -13.38 4.06 -0.33
CA ARG A 37 -14.47 3.68 0.59
C ARG A 37 -13.89 2.81 1.73
N THR A 38 -14.55 1.70 2.06
CA THR A 38 -14.11 0.78 3.11
C THR A 38 -13.40 -0.45 2.55
N THR A 39 -13.74 -0.90 1.35
CA THR A 39 -13.42 -2.26 0.89
C THR A 39 -12.45 -2.33 -0.29
N LEU A 40 -12.44 -1.33 -1.17
CA LEU A 40 -11.66 -1.39 -2.41
C LEU A 40 -10.21 -0.98 -2.15
N ILE A 41 -9.28 -1.91 -2.25
CA ILE A 41 -7.85 -1.65 -2.16
C ILE A 41 -7.37 -1.07 -3.48
N LEU A 42 -6.93 0.18 -3.46
CA LEU A 42 -6.32 0.85 -4.62
C LEU A 42 -4.84 0.50 -4.75
N ALA A 43 -4.15 0.52 -3.61
CA ALA A 43 -2.76 0.11 -3.49
C ALA A 43 -2.55 -0.55 -2.12
N ARG A 44 -1.73 -1.60 -2.08
CA ARG A 44 -1.34 -2.28 -0.84
C ARG A 44 0.12 -2.68 -0.92
N LEU A 45 0.92 -2.27 0.07
CA LEU A 45 2.33 -2.64 0.20
C LEU A 45 2.48 -3.65 1.33
N ASP A 46 3.07 -4.80 1.04
CA ASP A 46 3.38 -5.83 2.03
C ASP A 46 4.91 -5.96 2.20
N PHE A 47 5.38 -5.98 3.45
CA PHE A 47 6.80 -6.11 3.81
C PHE A 47 7.01 -7.11 4.95
N GLY A 48 8.19 -7.75 4.99
CA GLY A 48 8.53 -8.80 5.97
C GLY A 48 7.67 -10.08 5.87
N GLY A 49 7.06 -10.32 4.71
CA GLY A 49 6.16 -11.44 4.42
C GLY A 49 6.72 -12.45 3.42
N SER A 50 5.89 -13.44 3.07
CA SER A 50 6.19 -14.42 2.02
C SER A 50 6.08 -13.80 0.63
N PRO A 51 6.71 -14.40 -0.40
CA PRO A 51 6.45 -14.03 -1.80
C PRO A 51 4.96 -14.15 -2.15
N HIS A 52 4.50 -13.31 -3.08
CA HIS A 52 3.14 -13.36 -3.62
C HIS A 52 3.13 -14.05 -4.97
N ARG A 53 2.13 -14.91 -5.21
CA ARG A 53 1.92 -15.55 -6.51
C ARG A 53 0.76 -14.89 -7.24
N ASN A 54 1.05 -14.32 -8.40
CA ASN A 54 0.08 -13.68 -9.27
C ASN A 54 -0.85 -14.72 -9.94
N PRO A 55 -2.02 -14.28 -10.45
CA PRO A 55 -2.95 -15.16 -11.15
C PRO A 55 -2.38 -15.88 -12.39
N ASP A 56 -1.36 -15.32 -13.03
CA ASP A 56 -0.63 -15.95 -14.15
C ASP A 56 0.44 -16.96 -13.70
N GLY A 57 0.61 -17.13 -12.38
CA GLY A 57 1.57 -18.03 -11.78
C GLY A 57 2.92 -17.40 -11.49
N THR A 58 3.19 -16.15 -11.89
CA THR A 58 4.45 -15.46 -11.57
C THR A 58 4.59 -15.21 -10.07
N GLU A 59 5.79 -15.37 -9.53
CA GLU A 59 6.09 -15.13 -8.12
C GLU A 59 6.85 -13.82 -7.93
N ILE A 60 6.39 -13.01 -6.97
CA ILE A 60 6.96 -11.72 -6.63
C ILE A 60 7.49 -11.78 -5.20
N GLY A 61 8.78 -11.49 -5.02
CA GLY A 61 9.42 -11.44 -3.70
C GLY A 61 8.83 -10.36 -2.78
N CYS A 62 9.19 -10.39 -1.50
CA CYS A 62 8.81 -9.36 -0.53
C CYS A 62 10.00 -8.39 -0.30
N PRO A 63 9.78 -7.06 -0.22
CA PRO A 63 8.50 -6.35 -0.29
C PRO A 63 7.91 -6.27 -1.70
N HIS A 64 6.59 -6.26 -1.79
CA HIS A 64 5.86 -6.10 -3.05
C HIS A 64 4.64 -5.20 -2.91
N LEU A 65 4.19 -4.68 -4.06
CA LEU A 65 3.10 -3.74 -4.17
C LEU A 65 1.95 -4.35 -4.97
N HIS A 66 0.80 -4.49 -4.32
CA HIS A 66 -0.46 -4.78 -4.97
C HIS A 66 -1.10 -3.51 -5.49
N LEU A 67 -1.59 -3.55 -6.73
CA LEU A 67 -2.31 -2.44 -7.35
C LEU A 67 -3.67 -2.92 -7.83
N PHE A 68 -4.68 -2.06 -7.67
CA PHE A 68 -5.99 -2.35 -8.21
C PHE A 68 -5.91 -2.58 -9.71
N ARG A 69 -6.43 -3.73 -10.15
CA ARG A 69 -6.62 -4.08 -11.55
C ARG A 69 -8.06 -4.53 -11.76
N GLU A 70 -8.73 -3.93 -12.73
CA GLU A 70 -10.11 -4.29 -13.07
C GLU A 70 -10.23 -5.80 -13.37
N GLY A 71 -11.27 -6.44 -12.83
CA GLY A 71 -11.46 -7.89 -12.91
C GLY A 71 -10.61 -8.72 -11.92
N TYR A 72 -9.61 -8.13 -11.25
CA TYR A 72 -8.72 -8.83 -10.34
C TYR A 72 -8.56 -8.18 -8.96
N ASN A 73 -9.07 -6.96 -8.75
CA ASN A 73 -8.87 -6.18 -7.53
C ASN A 73 -7.38 -6.07 -7.17
N ASP A 74 -6.98 -6.36 -5.94
CA ASP A 74 -5.58 -6.33 -5.46
C ASP A 74 -4.85 -7.68 -5.63
N ARG A 75 -5.34 -8.60 -6.46
CA ARG A 75 -4.70 -9.92 -6.64
C ARG A 75 -3.37 -9.88 -7.40
N TRP A 76 -3.09 -8.80 -8.11
CA TRP A 76 -1.83 -8.61 -8.83
C TRP A 76 -0.86 -7.81 -7.99
N ALA A 77 0.37 -8.30 -7.89
CA ALA A 77 1.49 -7.58 -7.28
C ALA A 77 2.63 -7.38 -8.28
N ILE A 78 3.42 -6.36 -8.02
CA ILE A 78 4.67 -6.04 -8.69
C ILE A 78 5.80 -5.93 -7.66
N PRO A 79 7.07 -6.15 -8.06
CA PRO A 79 8.20 -5.79 -7.22
C PRO A 79 8.12 -4.32 -6.80
N ILE A 80 8.63 -4.00 -5.61
CA ILE A 80 8.64 -2.62 -5.15
C ILE A 80 9.48 -1.74 -6.12
N PRO A 81 8.95 -0.61 -6.61
CA PRO A 81 9.72 0.27 -7.49
C PRO A 81 10.77 1.04 -6.69
N THR A 82 12.02 0.63 -6.77
CA THR A 82 13.13 1.15 -5.94
C THR A 82 13.44 2.63 -6.16
N ASP A 83 13.05 3.19 -7.30
CA ASP A 83 13.11 4.63 -7.59
C ASP A 83 12.16 5.46 -6.70
N ARG A 84 11.07 4.84 -6.22
CA ARG A 84 10.05 5.49 -5.37
C ARG A 84 10.13 5.10 -3.90
N PHE A 85 10.78 3.98 -3.60
CA PHE A 85 10.93 3.43 -2.26
C PHE A 85 12.41 3.21 -1.94
N PRO A 86 13.20 4.29 -1.75
CA PRO A 86 14.64 4.20 -1.55
C PRO A 86 15.07 3.66 -0.18
N SER A 87 14.16 3.58 0.80
CA SER A 87 14.48 3.18 2.18
C SER A 87 13.53 2.08 2.67
N ILE A 88 13.70 0.87 2.15
CA ILE A 88 12.81 -0.27 2.45
C ILE A 88 12.98 -0.82 3.88
N ASP A 89 14.15 -0.65 4.49
CA ASP A 89 14.44 -1.16 5.83
C ASP A 89 13.98 -0.22 6.97
N ASP A 90 13.72 1.05 6.65
CA ASP A 90 13.13 2.02 7.58
C ASP A 90 11.62 2.06 7.35
N HIS A 91 10.86 1.29 8.15
CA HIS A 91 9.42 1.15 7.96
C HIS A 91 8.64 2.47 8.11
N PHE A 92 9.19 3.46 8.83
CA PHE A 92 8.57 4.77 8.91
C PHE A 92 8.78 5.56 7.63
N ARG A 93 10.00 5.56 7.07
CA ARG A 93 10.25 6.13 5.74
C ARG A 93 9.49 5.40 4.66
N LEU A 94 9.41 4.07 4.72
CA LEU A 94 8.61 3.24 3.81
C LEU A 94 7.14 3.65 3.83
N LEU A 95 6.59 3.98 5.00
CA LEU A 95 5.24 4.53 5.12
C LEU A 95 5.12 5.91 4.45
N GLN A 96 6.11 6.79 4.64
CA GLN A 96 6.15 8.10 3.98
C GLN A 96 6.26 7.99 2.46
N ASP A 97 7.09 7.08 1.95
CA ASP A 97 7.21 6.74 0.54
C ASP A 97 5.88 6.22 -0.01
N PHE A 98 5.21 5.33 0.72
CA PHE A 98 3.91 4.79 0.34
C PHE A 98 2.83 5.87 0.27
N MET A 99 2.79 6.80 1.23
CA MET A 99 1.87 7.95 1.20
C MET A 99 2.13 8.85 -0.01
N ARG A 100 3.41 9.12 -0.34
CA ARG A 100 3.80 9.87 -1.54
C ARG A 100 3.39 9.14 -2.81
N TYR A 101 3.64 7.83 -2.89
CA TYR A 101 3.21 6.97 -4.00
C TYR A 101 1.70 7.03 -4.21
N CYS A 102 0.93 7.03 -3.12
CA CYS A 102 -0.53 7.15 -3.14
C CYS A 102 -1.05 8.57 -3.40
N ASN A 103 -0.16 9.54 -3.63
CA ASN A 103 -0.49 10.96 -3.81
C ASN A 103 -1.29 11.55 -2.64
N VAL A 104 -0.97 11.16 -1.40
CA VAL A 104 -1.56 11.73 -0.19
C VAL A 104 -1.04 13.16 -0.03
N THR A 105 -1.91 14.15 -0.26
CA THR A 105 -1.54 15.57 -0.26
C THR A 105 -1.52 16.20 1.13
N ARG A 106 -2.20 15.58 2.10
CA ARG A 106 -2.28 16.03 3.49
C ARG A 106 -1.99 14.87 4.42
N PRO A 107 -0.71 14.49 4.62
CA PRO A 107 -0.36 13.45 5.56
C PRO A 107 -0.72 13.88 6.99
N PRO A 108 -1.12 12.94 7.87
CA PRO A 108 -1.33 13.25 9.27
C PRO A 108 0.00 13.59 9.97
N HIS A 109 -0.09 14.26 11.11
CA HIS A 109 1.05 14.42 11.99
C HIS A 109 1.34 13.10 12.72
N PHE A 110 2.60 12.63 12.65
CA PHE A 110 3.05 11.43 13.33
C PHE A 110 3.83 11.80 14.58
N ASN A 111 3.44 11.25 15.73
CA ASN A 111 4.25 11.28 16.94
C ASN A 111 4.96 9.94 17.09
N GLN A 112 6.27 9.92 16.85
CA GLN A 112 7.11 8.76 17.11
C GLN A 112 7.46 8.76 18.60
N GLY A 113 7.06 7.73 19.37
CA GLY A 113 7.31 7.77 20.82
C GLY A 113 6.89 6.57 21.66
N LEU A 114 6.61 5.41 21.07
CA LEU A 114 6.23 4.22 21.84
C LEU A 114 7.41 3.29 22.18
N PHE A 115 8.56 3.45 21.52
CA PHE A 115 9.75 2.62 21.72
C PHE A 115 11.01 3.48 21.50
N THR A 116 11.36 4.28 22.50
CA THR A 116 12.69 4.92 22.66
C THR A 116 13.39 4.29 23.84
#